data_AF-A0A9W8IAB8-F1
#
_entry.id   AF-A0A9W8IAB8-F1
#
_cell.length_a   1.000
_cell.length_b   1.000
_cell.length_c   1.000
_cell.angle_alpha   90.00
_cell.angle_beta   90.00
_cell.angle_gamma   90.00
#
_symmetry.space_group_name_H-M   'P 1'
#
loop_
_entity.id
_entity.type
_entity.pdbx_description
1 polymer ?
#
loop_
_entity_poly.entity_id
_entity_poly.type
_entity_poly.pdbx_seq_one_letter_code
_entity_poly.pdbx_strand_id
1 'polypeptide(L)'
;MPCHKDNSGNGYSSGIINFSTRNGDALQVIKQYKESSLYTGEFDKYLEKLEEYAENYDGSTEGLDGYCDAWETVSVDPPFWQAQRDIEDKMYGKAAREQADELSIKLPIVKAAIHDTAIARGPEGGSSTLEGIIAATNKKFSKDTDGPSGETISIGGYSVDEITWLEEFLNIREKVGSSNDKTSLKTFRYLIKEEEFYFKGNIKAYNWNNKLTTIRCPYENP
;
A
#
# COMPACT_ATOMS: atom_id res chain seq x y z
N MET A 1 10.53 13.51 3.60
CA MET A 1 9.80 12.32 3.04
C MET A 1 9.75 12.44 1.53
N PRO A 2 9.65 11.34 0.75
CA PRO A 2 9.69 11.45 -0.70
C PRO A 2 8.50 12.23 -1.24
N CYS A 3 8.76 13.09 -2.22
CA CYS A 3 7.77 13.72 -3.09
C CYS A 3 8.38 13.88 -4.48
N HIS A 4 7.64 13.52 -5.51
CA HIS A 4 8.09 13.66 -6.90
C HIS A 4 6.90 13.77 -7.84
N LYS A 5 7.13 14.38 -9.01
CA LYS A 5 6.16 14.34 -10.10
C LYS A 5 6.10 12.92 -10.67
N ASP A 6 4.90 12.34 -10.71
CA ASP A 6 4.67 11.03 -11.30
C ASP A 6 4.51 11.15 -12.82
N ASN A 7 5.39 10.47 -13.55
CA ASN A 7 5.38 10.44 -15.02
C ASN A 7 4.25 9.56 -15.60
N SER A 8 3.54 8.81 -14.75
CA SER A 8 2.42 7.93 -15.10
C SER A 8 1.08 8.69 -15.16
N GLY A 9 1.09 10.00 -14.94
CA GLY A 9 -0.09 10.86 -15.02
C GLY A 9 -0.89 10.96 -13.71
N ASN A 10 -0.26 10.72 -12.55
CA ASN A 10 -0.92 10.84 -11.24
C ASN A 10 -0.67 12.19 -10.54
N GLY A 11 -0.13 13.19 -11.26
CA GLY A 11 0.27 14.46 -10.68
C GLY A 11 1.54 14.30 -9.82
N TYR A 12 1.51 14.78 -8.58
CA TYR A 12 2.57 14.51 -7.61
C TYR A 12 2.24 13.27 -6.78
N SER A 13 3.28 12.48 -6.49
CA SER A 13 3.26 11.35 -5.56
C SER A 13 4.13 11.67 -4.35
N SER A 14 3.55 11.59 -3.15
CA SER A 14 4.21 12.03 -1.92
C SER A 14 3.95 11.12 -0.71
N GLY A 15 4.86 11.16 0.26
CA GLY A 15 4.67 10.51 1.56
C GLY A 15 4.91 8.99 1.59
N ILE A 16 4.40 8.34 2.65
CA ILE A 16 4.71 6.94 2.99
C ILE A 16 4.26 5.90 1.98
N ILE A 17 3.18 6.19 1.26
CA ILE A 17 2.55 5.26 0.32
C ILE A 17 2.38 5.88 -1.07
N ASN A 18 3.11 6.97 -1.38
CA ASN A 18 3.00 7.71 -2.64
C ASN A 18 1.58 8.26 -2.90
N PHE A 19 0.99 8.91 -1.90
CA PHE A 19 -0.29 9.64 -2.02
C PHE A 19 -0.29 10.50 -3.27
N SER A 20 -1.30 10.35 -4.11
CA SER A 20 -1.37 11.09 -5.37
C SER A 20 -2.21 12.36 -5.22
N THR A 21 -1.84 13.42 -5.95
CA THR A 21 -2.66 14.63 -6.04
C THR A 21 -3.87 14.45 -6.96
N ARG A 22 -3.79 13.51 -7.92
CA ARG A 22 -4.83 13.26 -8.91
C ARG A 22 -6.12 12.70 -8.34
N ASN A 23 -6.02 11.71 -7.45
CA ASN A 23 -7.16 11.04 -6.83
C ASN A 23 -7.51 11.64 -5.45
N GLY A 24 -6.81 12.69 -5.04
CA GLY A 24 -7.09 13.42 -3.80
C GLY A 24 -6.54 12.80 -2.53
N ASP A 25 -5.78 11.70 -2.57
CA ASP A 25 -5.23 11.08 -1.36
C ASP A 25 -4.31 12.07 -0.61
N ALA A 26 -3.45 12.77 -1.36
CA ALA A 26 -2.54 13.76 -0.79
C ALA A 26 -3.30 14.98 -0.23
N LEU A 27 -4.42 15.34 -0.86
CA LEU A 27 -5.31 16.39 -0.36
C LEU A 27 -5.93 16.02 0.99
N GLN A 28 -6.32 14.74 1.18
CA GLN A 28 -6.86 14.28 2.47
C GLN A 28 -5.81 14.38 3.59
N VAL A 29 -4.55 14.02 3.30
CA VAL A 29 -3.44 14.20 4.26
C VAL A 29 -3.29 15.67 4.65
N ILE A 30 -3.27 16.56 3.65
CA ILE A 30 -3.13 18.00 3.89
C ILE A 30 -4.31 18.52 4.71
N LYS A 31 -5.55 18.18 4.34
CA LYS A 31 -6.75 18.58 5.08
C LYS A 31 -6.70 18.12 6.54
N GLN A 32 -6.25 16.91 6.81
CA GLN A 32 -6.10 16.43 8.18
C GLN A 32 -4.97 17.16 8.93
N TYR A 33 -3.83 17.42 8.27
CA TYR A 33 -2.73 18.16 8.90
C TYR A 33 -3.10 19.60 9.26
N LYS A 34 -3.94 20.25 8.45
CA LYS A 34 -4.44 21.61 8.69
C LYS A 34 -5.16 21.79 10.02
N GLU A 35 -5.69 20.71 10.60
CA GLU A 35 -6.33 20.73 11.92
C GLU A 35 -5.31 20.77 13.08
N SER A 36 -4.02 20.61 12.78
CA SER A 36 -2.93 20.68 13.77
C SER A 36 -2.58 22.12 14.14
N SER A 37 -2.23 22.35 15.40
CA SER A 37 -1.67 23.64 15.84
C SER A 37 -0.28 23.96 15.28
N LEU A 38 0.38 22.98 14.63
CA LEU A 38 1.68 23.19 13.98
C LEU A 38 1.55 23.59 12.51
N TYR A 39 0.36 23.56 11.92
CA TYR A 39 0.16 24.01 10.55
C TYR A 39 0.36 25.51 10.45
N THR A 40 1.22 25.97 9.52
CA THR A 40 1.52 27.39 9.35
C THR A 40 1.11 27.97 7.98
N GLY A 41 0.43 27.17 7.15
CA GLY A 41 -0.10 27.63 5.86
C GLY A 41 0.67 27.13 4.64
N GLU A 42 1.54 26.13 4.81
CA GLU A 42 2.47 25.62 3.79
C GLU A 42 1.75 25.16 2.52
N PHE A 43 0.50 24.71 2.65
CA PHE A 43 -0.30 24.21 1.53
C PHE A 43 -1.44 25.13 1.09
N ASP A 44 -1.69 26.26 1.74
CA ASP A 44 -2.91 27.05 1.53
C ASP A 44 -3.08 27.50 0.08
N LYS A 45 -1.98 27.88 -0.58
CA LYS A 45 -1.99 28.30 -2.00
C LYS A 45 -2.28 27.17 -2.99
N TYR A 46 -2.22 25.91 -2.57
CA TYR A 46 -2.43 24.75 -3.43
C TYR A 46 -3.85 24.17 -3.31
N LEU A 47 -4.57 24.47 -2.23
CA LEU A 47 -5.79 23.73 -1.86
C LEU A 47 -6.87 23.78 -2.94
N GLU A 48 -7.15 24.95 -3.50
CA GLU A 48 -8.16 25.11 -4.55
C GLU A 48 -7.82 24.23 -5.77
N LYS A 49 -6.54 24.22 -6.19
CA LYS A 49 -6.09 23.38 -7.31
C LYS A 49 -6.09 21.89 -6.98
N LEU A 50 -5.70 21.52 -5.77
CA LEU A 50 -5.74 20.13 -5.32
C LEU A 50 -7.18 19.60 -5.25
N GLU A 51 -8.14 20.44 -4.84
CA GLU A 51 -9.57 20.12 -4.85
C GLU A 51 -10.08 19.95 -6.28
N GLU A 52 -9.79 20.90 -7.17
CA GLU A 52 -10.14 20.83 -8.59
C GLU A 52 -9.60 19.56 -9.25
N TYR A 53 -8.33 19.21 -8.98
CA TYR A 53 -7.70 18.02 -9.57
C TYR A 53 -8.28 16.72 -9.03
N ALA A 54 -8.55 16.65 -7.72
CA ALA A 54 -9.16 15.48 -7.09
C ALA A 54 -10.58 15.23 -7.64
N GLU A 55 -11.40 16.28 -7.80
CA GLU A 55 -12.76 16.16 -8.33
C GLU A 55 -12.78 15.66 -9.78
N ASN A 56 -11.81 16.08 -10.58
CA ASN A 56 -11.74 15.77 -12.01
C ASN A 56 -10.83 14.58 -12.35
N TYR A 57 -10.21 13.95 -11.34
CA TYR A 57 -9.16 12.95 -11.53
C TYR A 57 -8.04 13.44 -12.47
N ASP A 58 -7.64 14.70 -12.32
CA ASP A 58 -6.62 15.37 -13.15
C ASP A 58 -5.20 15.17 -12.59
N GLY A 59 -4.31 14.67 -13.45
CA GLY A 59 -2.88 14.48 -13.14
C GLY A 59 -2.00 15.70 -13.41
N SER A 60 -2.59 16.88 -13.66
CA SER A 60 -1.84 18.11 -13.86
C SER A 60 -1.02 18.51 -12.63
N THR A 61 0.07 19.23 -12.88
CA THR A 61 0.92 19.83 -11.85
C THR A 61 0.97 21.35 -11.97
N GLU A 62 0.15 21.93 -12.85
CA GLU A 62 0.10 23.38 -13.06
C GLU A 62 -0.45 24.09 -11.82
N GLY A 63 0.17 25.21 -11.41
CA GLY A 63 -0.21 25.90 -10.18
C GLY A 63 0.17 25.19 -8.87
N LEU A 64 0.89 24.06 -8.96
CA LEU A 64 1.45 23.33 -7.81
C LEU A 64 2.97 23.53 -7.67
N ASP A 65 3.49 24.67 -8.15
CA ASP A 65 4.92 25.00 -8.07
C ASP A 65 5.38 25.10 -6.60
N GLY A 66 6.42 24.34 -6.25
CA GLY A 66 6.94 24.22 -4.88
C GLY A 66 6.17 23.25 -3.98
N TYR A 67 5.19 22.50 -4.50
CA TYR A 67 4.39 21.55 -3.71
C TYR A 67 5.27 20.53 -2.96
N CYS A 68 6.27 19.96 -3.65
CA CYS A 68 7.16 19.00 -3.01
C CYS A 68 8.09 19.64 -1.96
N ASP A 69 8.48 20.90 -2.13
CA ASP A 69 9.28 21.62 -1.13
C ASP A 69 8.43 21.88 0.14
N ALA A 70 7.16 22.24 -0.03
CA ALA A 70 6.20 22.37 1.08
C ALA A 70 6.02 21.03 1.81
N TRP A 71 5.85 19.93 1.06
CA TRP A 71 5.74 18.58 1.61
C TRP A 71 6.99 18.16 2.38
N GLU A 72 8.18 18.44 1.84
CA GLU A 72 9.44 18.14 2.51
C GLU A 72 9.59 18.96 3.79
N THR A 73 9.24 20.24 3.76
CA THR A 73 9.32 21.16 4.91
C THR A 73 8.56 20.62 6.11
N VAL A 74 7.30 20.22 5.94
CA VAL A 74 6.47 19.71 7.04
C VAL A 74 6.74 18.24 7.35
N SER A 75 7.59 17.55 6.59
CA SER A 75 7.84 16.11 6.78
C SER A 75 8.57 15.77 8.07
N VAL A 76 9.15 16.76 8.75
CA VAL A 76 9.74 16.60 10.08
C VAL A 76 8.72 16.75 11.21
N ASP A 77 7.52 17.25 10.90
CA ASP A 77 6.49 17.54 11.90
C ASP A 77 5.74 16.25 12.30
N PRO A 78 5.76 15.86 13.59
CA PRO A 78 5.07 14.66 14.04
C PRO A 78 3.57 14.59 13.70
N PRO A 79 2.79 15.69 13.76
CA PRO A 79 1.38 15.66 13.34
C PRO A 79 1.20 15.42 11.84
N PHE A 80 2.13 15.88 10.98
CA PHE A 80 2.07 15.60 9.55
C PHE A 80 2.34 14.12 9.26
N TRP A 81 3.29 13.52 9.99
CA TRP A 81 3.51 12.07 9.93
C TRP A 81 2.29 11.28 10.41
N GLN A 82 1.65 11.73 11.49
CA GLN A 82 0.44 11.09 12.00
C GLN A 82 -0.72 11.21 11.00
N ALA A 83 -0.90 12.37 10.36
CA ALA A 83 -1.91 12.55 9.33
C ALA A 83 -1.71 11.58 8.15
N GLN A 84 -0.46 11.39 7.70
CA GLN A 84 -0.17 10.39 6.66
C GLN A 84 -0.58 8.98 7.08
N ARG A 85 -0.22 8.56 8.28
CA ARG A 85 -0.61 7.23 8.79
C ARG A 85 -2.11 7.06 8.93
N ASP A 86 -2.82 8.08 9.42
CA ASP A 86 -4.26 8.00 9.62
C ASP A 86 -5.01 7.93 8.29
N ILE A 87 -4.57 8.70 7.29
CA ILE A 87 -5.17 8.65 5.95
C ILE A 87 -4.86 7.34 5.24
N GLU A 88 -3.63 6.84 5.35
CA GLU A 88 -3.27 5.51 4.85
C GLU A 88 -4.17 4.43 5.46
N ASP A 89 -4.32 4.43 6.78
CA ASP A 89 -5.15 3.46 7.49
C ASP A 89 -6.63 3.57 7.10
N LYS A 90 -7.14 4.81 7.06
CA LYS A 90 -8.54 5.10 6.73
C LYS A 90 -8.89 4.68 5.31
N MET A 91 -8.00 4.90 4.35
CA MET A 91 -8.26 4.66 2.93
C MET A 91 -7.93 3.23 2.49
N TYR A 92 -6.93 2.59 3.11
CA TYR A 92 -6.41 1.30 2.65
C TYR A 92 -6.28 0.28 3.79
N GLY A 93 -5.58 0.65 4.87
CA GLY A 93 -5.18 -0.28 5.93
C GLY A 93 -6.35 -0.97 6.62
N LYS A 94 -7.42 -0.23 6.94
CA LYS A 94 -8.62 -0.77 7.60
C LYS A 94 -9.30 -1.83 6.74
N ALA A 95 -9.60 -1.51 5.48
CA ALA A 95 -10.26 -2.44 4.57
C ALA A 95 -9.39 -3.68 4.29
N ALA A 96 -8.07 -3.51 4.16
CA ALA A 96 -7.13 -4.61 4.03
C ALA A 96 -7.17 -5.57 5.23
N ARG A 97 -7.21 -5.03 6.46
CA ARG A 97 -7.35 -5.84 7.68
C ARG A 97 -8.69 -6.56 7.74
N GLU A 98 -9.78 -5.89 7.41
CA GLU A 98 -11.11 -6.49 7.38
C GLU A 98 -11.16 -7.68 6.42
N GLN A 99 -10.63 -7.55 5.20
CA GLN A 99 -10.56 -8.67 4.24
C GLN A 99 -9.61 -9.80 4.70
N ALA A 100 -8.50 -9.48 5.36
CA ALA A 100 -7.61 -10.49 5.94
C ALA A 100 -8.28 -11.26 7.09
N ASP A 101 -9.05 -10.58 7.93
CA ASP A 101 -9.78 -11.17 9.05
C ASP A 101 -10.94 -12.05 8.56
N GLU A 102 -11.66 -11.64 7.50
CA GLU A 102 -12.69 -12.46 6.85
C GLU A 102 -12.15 -13.79 6.34
N LEU A 103 -10.94 -13.79 5.79
CA LEU A 103 -10.24 -15.01 5.37
C LEU A 103 -9.58 -15.77 6.54
N SER A 104 -9.60 -15.21 7.75
CA SER A 104 -8.89 -15.74 8.92
C SER A 104 -7.38 -15.91 8.71
N ILE A 105 -6.76 -14.98 7.98
CA ILE A 105 -5.32 -14.97 7.67
C ILE A 105 -4.50 -14.85 8.96
N LYS A 106 -3.48 -15.67 9.11
CA LYS A 106 -2.60 -15.69 10.29
C LYS A 106 -1.21 -15.17 9.97
N LEU A 107 -0.66 -15.52 8.81
CA LEU A 107 0.73 -15.24 8.49
C LEU A 107 0.97 -13.74 8.21
N PRO A 108 1.94 -13.11 8.89
CA PRO A 108 2.30 -11.70 8.65
C PRO A 108 2.62 -11.37 7.20
N ILE A 109 3.31 -12.26 6.48
CA ILE A 109 3.62 -12.06 5.06
C ILE A 109 2.36 -11.94 4.18
N VAL A 110 1.32 -12.71 4.48
CA VAL A 110 0.08 -12.69 3.72
C VAL A 110 -0.70 -11.41 4.02
N LYS A 111 -0.77 -11.00 5.29
CA LYS A 111 -1.37 -9.72 5.68
C LYS A 111 -0.65 -8.53 5.02
N ALA A 112 0.68 -8.56 4.98
CA ALA A 112 1.46 -7.53 4.32
C ALA A 112 1.20 -7.47 2.80
N ALA A 113 1.05 -8.62 2.13
CA ALA A 113 0.72 -8.66 0.71
C ALA A 113 -0.70 -8.15 0.42
N ILE A 114 -1.68 -8.48 1.26
CA ILE A 114 -3.05 -7.96 1.19
C ILE A 114 -3.03 -6.42 1.35
N HIS A 115 -2.32 -5.92 2.36
CA HIS A 115 -2.19 -4.50 2.63
C HIS A 115 -1.51 -3.72 1.49
N ASP A 116 -0.37 -4.21 1.01
CA ASP A 116 0.33 -3.62 -0.12
C ASP A 116 -0.53 -3.60 -1.40
N THR A 117 -1.35 -4.63 -1.58
CA THR A 117 -2.28 -4.70 -2.72
C THR A 117 -3.41 -3.69 -2.56
N ALA A 118 -3.96 -3.47 -1.35
CA ALA A 118 -4.95 -2.43 -1.12
C ALA A 118 -4.42 -1.04 -1.48
N ILE A 119 -3.17 -0.73 -1.11
CA ILE A 119 -2.51 0.54 -1.47
C ILE A 119 -2.32 0.64 -2.99
N ALA A 120 -1.73 -0.38 -3.61
CA ALA A 120 -1.38 -0.32 -5.03
C ALA A 120 -2.61 -0.35 -5.95
N ARG A 121 -3.70 -0.99 -5.51
CA ARG A 121 -4.84 -1.33 -6.37
C ARG A 121 -6.19 -0.79 -5.92
N GLY A 122 -6.25 -0.20 -4.73
CA GLY A 122 -7.50 0.10 -4.04
C GLY A 122 -8.07 -1.15 -3.35
N PRO A 123 -8.82 -0.97 -2.25
CA PRO A 123 -9.34 -2.08 -1.47
C PRO A 123 -10.53 -2.79 -2.15
N GLU A 124 -11.40 -2.08 -2.86
CA GLU A 124 -12.71 -2.56 -3.32
C GLU A 124 -13.13 -1.94 -4.66
N GLY A 125 -14.19 -2.49 -5.27
CA GLY A 125 -14.87 -1.82 -6.40
C GLY A 125 -14.41 -2.21 -7.80
N GLY A 126 -13.74 -3.36 -7.98
CA GLY A 126 -13.37 -3.84 -9.30
C GLY A 126 -12.64 -5.19 -9.32
N SER A 127 -12.54 -5.81 -10.49
CA SER A 127 -11.85 -7.11 -10.65
C SER A 127 -10.33 -7.03 -10.43
N SER A 128 -9.76 -5.83 -10.51
CA SER A 128 -8.33 -5.58 -10.36
C SER A 128 -7.97 -4.95 -9.00
N THR A 129 -8.93 -4.76 -8.09
CA THR A 129 -8.73 -4.25 -6.73
C THR A 129 -8.37 -5.40 -5.79
N LEU A 130 -8.04 -5.12 -4.53
CA LEU A 130 -7.77 -6.17 -3.54
C LEU A 130 -8.92 -7.19 -3.47
N GLU A 131 -10.15 -6.72 -3.27
CA GLU A 131 -11.37 -7.55 -3.22
C GLU A 131 -11.49 -8.46 -4.45
N GLY A 132 -11.33 -7.89 -5.66
CA GLY A 132 -11.40 -8.64 -6.91
C GLY A 132 -10.30 -9.70 -7.04
N ILE A 133 -9.08 -9.39 -6.61
CA ILE A 133 -7.94 -10.32 -6.63
C ILE A 133 -8.16 -11.45 -5.63
N ILE A 134 -8.65 -11.18 -4.41
CA ILE A 134 -9.01 -12.21 -3.43
C ILE A 134 -10.08 -13.14 -4.01
N ALA A 135 -11.16 -12.58 -4.57
CA ALA A 135 -12.23 -13.36 -5.16
C ALA A 135 -11.74 -14.24 -6.32
N ALA A 136 -10.84 -13.73 -7.15
CA ALA A 136 -10.22 -14.50 -8.23
C ALA A 136 -9.28 -15.60 -7.72
N THR A 137 -8.56 -15.35 -6.63
CA THR A 137 -7.65 -16.30 -5.97
C THR A 137 -8.43 -17.46 -5.37
N ASN A 138 -9.49 -17.18 -4.63
CA ASN A 138 -10.32 -18.20 -3.98
C ASN A 138 -10.93 -19.18 -4.99
N LYS A 139 -11.28 -18.72 -6.20
CA LYS A 139 -11.80 -19.56 -7.29
C LYS A 139 -10.80 -20.60 -7.83
N LYS A 140 -9.51 -20.50 -7.46
CA LYS A 140 -8.46 -21.42 -7.89
C LYS A 140 -8.39 -22.68 -7.05
N PHE A 141 -9.00 -22.68 -5.87
CA PHE A 141 -8.95 -23.77 -4.93
C PHE A 141 -10.26 -24.55 -4.94
N SER A 142 -10.16 -25.85 -5.22
CA SER A 142 -11.30 -26.78 -5.32
C SER A 142 -11.05 -28.10 -4.59
N LYS A 143 -10.01 -28.15 -3.75
CA LYS A 143 -9.61 -29.27 -2.91
C LYS A 143 -8.66 -28.78 -1.83
N ASP A 144 -8.49 -29.60 -0.78
CA ASP A 144 -7.46 -29.37 0.23
C ASP A 144 -6.09 -29.28 -0.43
N THR A 145 -5.29 -28.32 0.03
CA THR A 145 -3.99 -28.00 -0.56
C THR A 145 -3.00 -27.68 0.55
N ASP A 146 -2.08 -28.62 0.77
CA ASP A 146 -0.96 -28.44 1.70
C ASP A 146 0.05 -27.43 1.14
N GLY A 147 0.94 -26.95 2.02
CA GLY A 147 1.99 -26.02 1.66
C GLY A 147 3.05 -25.88 2.76
N PRO A 148 4.01 -24.98 2.55
CA PRO A 148 5.22 -24.91 3.37
C PRO A 148 5.01 -24.32 4.75
N SER A 149 3.90 -23.61 4.99
CA SER A 149 3.68 -22.96 6.30
C SER A 149 2.97 -23.86 7.30
N GLY A 150 2.11 -24.77 6.82
CA GLY A 150 1.19 -25.53 7.66
C GLY A 150 0.05 -24.71 8.26
N GLU A 151 0.03 -23.38 8.04
CA GLU A 151 -1.08 -22.51 8.43
C GLU A 151 -2.10 -22.49 7.30
N THR A 152 -3.34 -22.85 7.60
CA THR A 152 -4.40 -22.96 6.60
C THR A 152 -5.56 -22.01 6.84
N ILE A 153 -6.19 -21.60 5.74
CA ILE A 153 -7.49 -20.91 5.68
C ILE A 153 -8.55 -21.80 5.03
N SER A 154 -9.83 -21.51 5.27
CA SER A 154 -10.95 -22.25 4.68
C SER A 154 -11.47 -21.55 3.43
N ILE A 155 -11.27 -22.15 2.26
CA ILE A 155 -11.73 -21.61 0.97
C ILE A 155 -12.74 -22.59 0.37
N GLY A 156 -14.01 -22.20 0.30
CA GLY A 156 -15.06 -23.06 -0.28
C GLY A 156 -15.24 -24.40 0.43
N GLY A 157 -14.87 -24.49 1.72
CA GLY A 157 -14.89 -25.72 2.51
C GLY A 157 -13.59 -26.54 2.45
N TYR A 158 -12.59 -26.10 1.69
CA TYR A 158 -11.28 -26.74 1.59
C TYR A 158 -10.26 -26.07 2.50
N SER A 159 -9.38 -26.87 3.10
CA SER A 159 -8.22 -26.40 3.86
C SER A 159 -7.08 -26.07 2.89
N VAL A 160 -6.69 -24.80 2.84
CA VAL A 160 -5.65 -24.30 1.91
C VAL A 160 -4.54 -23.63 2.70
N ASP A 161 -3.29 -24.07 2.50
CA ASP A 161 -2.12 -23.42 3.07
C ASP A 161 -2.00 -21.96 2.62
N GLU A 162 -1.71 -21.07 3.58
CA GLU A 162 -1.68 -19.63 3.39
C GLU A 162 -0.59 -19.17 2.41
N ILE A 163 0.55 -19.87 2.34
CA ILE A 163 1.62 -19.54 1.38
C ILE A 163 1.25 -20.02 -0.01
N THR A 164 0.64 -21.20 -0.14
CA THR A 164 0.10 -21.65 -1.43
C THR A 164 -0.99 -20.70 -1.95
N TRP A 165 -1.86 -20.21 -1.06
CA TRP A 165 -2.83 -19.17 -1.40
C TRP A 165 -2.15 -17.87 -1.82
N LEU A 166 -1.13 -17.42 -1.08
CA LEU A 166 -0.38 -16.20 -1.38
C LEU A 166 0.33 -16.26 -2.73
N GLU A 167 0.94 -17.39 -3.10
CA GLU A 167 1.57 -17.53 -4.41
C GLU A 167 0.57 -17.34 -5.56
N GLU A 168 -0.63 -17.91 -5.45
CA GLU A 168 -1.67 -17.70 -6.46
C GLU A 168 -2.25 -16.28 -6.43
N PHE A 169 -2.39 -15.69 -5.24
CA PHE A 169 -2.76 -14.28 -5.08
C PHE A 169 -1.78 -13.35 -5.80
N LEU A 170 -0.46 -13.56 -5.63
CA LEU A 170 0.58 -12.80 -6.31
C LEU A 170 0.58 -13.04 -7.83
N ASN A 171 0.31 -14.28 -8.28
CA ASN A 171 0.19 -14.59 -9.71
C ASN A 171 -1.01 -13.88 -10.36
N ILE A 172 -2.13 -13.76 -9.66
CA ILE A 172 -3.30 -13.03 -10.15
C ILE A 172 -3.03 -11.53 -10.13
N ARG A 173 -2.47 -11.00 -9.03
CA ARG A 173 -2.07 -9.60 -8.93
C ARG A 173 -1.13 -9.19 -10.07
N GLU A 174 -0.15 -10.03 -10.40
CA GLU A 174 0.78 -9.74 -11.51
C GLU A 174 0.07 -9.62 -12.87
N LYS A 175 -1.00 -10.39 -13.11
CA LYS A 175 -1.76 -10.36 -14.37
C LYS A 175 -2.63 -9.11 -14.51
N VAL A 176 -3.12 -8.56 -13.41
CA VAL A 176 -3.96 -7.36 -13.40
C VAL A 176 -3.19 -6.08 -13.06
N GLY A 177 -1.93 -6.23 -12.66
CA GLY A 177 -1.07 -5.16 -12.18
C GLY A 177 -0.37 -4.38 -13.30
N SER A 178 0.31 -3.31 -12.89
CA SER A 178 1.10 -2.44 -13.76
C SER A 178 2.60 -2.70 -13.61
N SER A 179 3.45 -2.00 -14.37
CA SER A 179 4.91 -2.05 -14.16
C SER A 179 5.33 -1.68 -12.73
N ASN A 180 4.54 -0.87 -12.04
CA ASN A 180 4.86 -0.35 -10.71
C ASN A 180 4.67 -1.41 -9.62
N ASP A 181 3.87 -2.45 -9.86
CA ASP A 181 3.67 -3.58 -8.94
C ASP A 181 4.89 -4.51 -8.87
N LYS A 182 5.75 -4.49 -9.90
CA LYS A 182 6.81 -5.50 -10.09
C LYS A 182 7.80 -5.58 -8.93
N THR A 183 8.19 -4.44 -8.36
CA THR A 183 9.15 -4.40 -7.26
C THR A 183 8.57 -5.02 -5.97
N SER A 184 7.30 -4.75 -5.68
CA SER A 184 6.62 -5.31 -4.52
C SER A 184 6.38 -6.82 -4.69
N LEU A 185 5.87 -7.24 -5.85
CA LEU A 185 5.72 -8.66 -6.20
C LEU A 185 7.04 -9.43 -6.06
N LYS A 186 8.15 -8.84 -6.51
CA LYS A 186 9.49 -9.41 -6.38
C LYS A 186 9.92 -9.56 -4.92
N THR A 187 9.54 -8.62 -4.06
CA THR A 187 9.79 -8.68 -2.61
C THR A 187 9.04 -9.84 -1.99
N PHE A 188 7.73 -9.97 -2.22
CA PHE A 188 6.97 -11.09 -1.64
C PHE A 188 7.43 -12.45 -2.15
N ARG A 189 7.72 -12.59 -3.46
CA ARG A 189 8.29 -13.82 -4.02
C ARG A 189 9.66 -14.16 -3.41
N TYR A 190 10.48 -13.15 -3.11
CA TYR A 190 11.75 -13.35 -2.41
C TYR A 190 11.51 -13.83 -0.96
N LEU A 191 10.63 -13.16 -0.21
CA LEU A 191 10.34 -13.55 1.18
C LEU A 191 9.74 -14.96 1.28
N ILE A 192 8.89 -15.36 0.33
CA ILE A 192 8.38 -16.73 0.23
C ILE A 192 9.52 -17.72 0.06
N LYS A 193 10.44 -17.46 -0.88
CA LYS A 193 11.60 -18.32 -1.15
C LYS A 193 12.54 -18.47 0.05
N GLU A 194 12.68 -17.42 0.85
CA GLU A 194 13.54 -17.43 2.05
C GLU A 194 12.79 -17.92 3.30
N GLU A 195 11.53 -18.35 3.15
CA GLU A 195 10.66 -18.81 4.25
C GLU A 195 10.45 -17.76 5.37
N GLU A 196 10.53 -16.47 5.01
CA GLU A 196 10.39 -15.33 5.91
C GLU A 196 8.92 -14.95 6.14
N PHE A 197 8.12 -15.88 6.65
CA PHE A 197 6.66 -15.71 6.75
C PHE A 197 6.22 -14.84 7.93
N TYR A 198 7.04 -14.78 8.98
CA TYR A 198 6.70 -14.18 10.28
C TYR A 198 7.41 -12.85 10.58
N PHE A 199 8.36 -12.44 9.73
CA PHE A 199 9.14 -11.21 9.90
C PHE A 199 9.85 -11.11 11.26
N LYS A 200 10.68 -12.11 11.59
CA LYS A 200 11.42 -12.16 12.86
C LYS A 200 12.62 -11.20 12.82
N GLY A 201 12.35 -9.91 12.95
CA GLY A 201 13.35 -8.84 12.98
C GLY A 201 13.50 -8.12 11.65
N ASN A 202 14.75 -7.85 11.26
CA ASN A 202 15.06 -7.15 10.02
C ASN A 202 14.72 -8.01 8.80
N ILE A 203 13.93 -7.45 7.87
CA ILE A 203 13.54 -8.15 6.64
C ILE A 203 14.30 -7.60 5.43
N LYS A 204 14.50 -8.44 4.42
CA LYS A 204 15.06 -7.99 3.13
C LYS A 204 13.92 -7.73 2.14
N ALA A 205 13.99 -6.61 1.44
CA ALA A 205 13.01 -6.21 0.43
C ALA A 205 13.70 -5.50 -0.73
N TYR A 206 13.09 -5.51 -1.91
CA TYR A 206 13.58 -4.73 -3.04
C TYR A 206 13.17 -3.27 -2.91
N ASN A 207 14.12 -2.37 -3.07
CA ASN A 207 13.84 -0.94 -3.19
C ASN A 207 13.43 -0.57 -4.63
N TRP A 208 13.06 0.69 -4.84
CA TRP A 208 12.67 1.27 -6.13
C TRP A 208 13.71 1.11 -7.26
N ASN A 209 15.00 0.93 -6.92
CA ASN A 209 16.07 0.63 -7.86
C ASN A 209 16.26 -0.88 -8.11
N ASN A 210 15.29 -1.71 -7.73
CA ASN A 210 15.35 -3.17 -7.81
C ASN A 210 16.57 -3.78 -7.08
N LYS A 211 17.09 -3.08 -6.08
CA LYS A 211 18.18 -3.56 -5.23
C LYS A 211 17.61 -4.08 -3.92
N LEU A 212 18.04 -5.28 -3.53
CA LEU A 212 17.71 -5.85 -2.23
C LEU A 212 18.34 -5.00 -1.12
N THR A 213 17.51 -4.56 -0.18
CA THR A 213 17.88 -3.74 0.98
C THR A 213 17.29 -4.33 2.24
N THR A 214 17.82 -3.94 3.39
CA THR A 214 17.28 -4.31 4.69
C THR A 214 16.29 -3.25 5.15
N ILE A 215 15.04 -3.66 5.37
CA ILE A 215 14.06 -2.88 6.12
C ILE A 215 14.29 -3.20 7.58
N ARG A 216 14.63 -2.17 8.35
CA ARG A 216 14.78 -2.29 9.79
C ARG A 216 13.43 -2.12 10.44
N CYS A 217 12.96 -3.15 11.14
CA CYS A 217 11.82 -3.01 12.02
C CYS A 217 12.29 -2.20 13.23
N PRO A 218 11.70 -1.02 13.53
CA PRO A 218 12.20 -0.14 14.59
C PRO A 218 11.97 -0.66 16.03
N TYR A 219 11.72 -1.95 16.19
CA TYR A 219 11.61 -2.63 17.49
C TYR A 219 12.65 -3.74 17.62
N GLU A 220 13.92 -3.38 17.41
CA GLU A 220 15.04 -4.06 18.04
C GLU A 220 15.81 -3.00 18.85
N ASN A 221 15.27 -2.69 20.03
CA ASN A 221 16.10 -2.27 21.17
C ASN A 221 15.52 -2.93 22.43
N PRO A 222 16.39 -3.45 23.31
CA PRO A 222 16.09 -4.49 24.30
C PRO A 222 15.12 -4.08 25.41
#